data_AF-A0A7L3H6I7-F1
#
_entry.id   AF-A0A7L3H6I7-F1
#
_cell.length_a   1.000
_cell.length_b   1.000
_cell.length_c   1.000
_cell.angle_alpha   90.00
_cell.angle_beta   90.00
_cell.angle_gamma   90.00
#
_symmetry.space_group_name_H-M   'P 1'
#
loop_
_entity.id
_entity.type
_entity.pdbx_description
1 polymer ?
#
loop_
_entity_poly.entity_id
_entity_poly.type
_entity_poly.pdbx_seq_one_letter_code
_entity_poly.pdbx_strand_id
1 'polypeptide(L)'
;WQDSSESQAAVTSPVRSSRRGDAFTSSPGRDLPPFEDESEGLLGTEGLPEEEEEGEELIGEGMERDYRPIPELDVYEAEGLALDDEDVEELTASQREAAERVMRQRDRELEQGMGRMRRGLLYDSDDEDEDRPARKRRLAERAAEGMEEEDEDMIESIENLEDMKGHSVREWVSMAAPRLEIYHRFKNFLKTHVDDHGHNVFKERISDMCKENRESLVVNYEDLAAQEHVLAYFLPEAPAEMLKIFDEAAKEVVLAMYPKYDRIAQEIHVRISHLPLVEELRSLRQLHLNQLIRTSGVVTSCTGVLPQLSMVKYNCSKCNFILGPFFQSQNQEVKPGSCPECQSLGPFEINMEETVYQNYQRIKIQESPGKVAAGRLPRSKDAILLADLVDSCKPGDEIELTGIYHNNYDGSLNTANGFPVFATVILANHIAKKDNKLAVGELTDEDVKVIVGLSKDEQIGEKIFASIAPSIYGHEDIKRGLALALFGGEPKNPGGKHKVRGDINVLLCGDPGTAKSQFLKYIEKASSRAIFTTGQGASAVGLTAYVQRHPVSKEWTLEAGALVLADRGVCLIDEFDKMNDQDRTSIHEAMEQQSISISKAGIVTSLQARCTIVAAANPIG
;
A
#
# COMPACT_ATOMS: atom_id res chain seq x y z
N TRP A 1 -85.57 1.74 -25.28
CA TRP A 1 -85.24 0.42 -24.73
C TRP A 1 -84.77 0.69 -23.31
N GLN A 2 -85.73 1.00 -22.43
CA GLN A 2 -86.37 0.05 -21.50
C GLN A 2 -85.32 -0.54 -20.54
N ASP A 3 -85.47 -0.53 -19.22
CA ASP A 3 -86.49 -0.01 -18.32
C ASP A 3 -85.98 -0.33 -16.89
N SER A 4 -86.39 0.48 -15.91
CA SER A 4 -86.83 0.03 -14.56
C SER A 4 -85.80 -0.62 -13.61
N SER A 5 -85.84 -0.53 -12.28
CA SER A 5 -86.64 0.11 -11.23
C SER A 5 -86.13 -0.57 -9.93
N GLU A 6 -85.90 0.08 -8.80
CA GLU A 6 -86.76 0.15 -7.60
C GLU A 6 -85.78 0.48 -6.45
N SER A 7 -85.80 1.63 -5.78
CA SER A 7 -86.79 2.20 -4.85
C SER A 7 -86.70 1.67 -3.40
N GLN A 8 -86.58 2.64 -2.47
CA GLN A 8 -87.13 2.66 -1.10
C GLN A 8 -86.38 1.82 -0.03
N ALA A 9 -86.24 2.24 1.22
CA ALA A 9 -86.74 3.35 2.03
C ALA A 9 -85.89 3.38 3.33
N ALA A 10 -85.37 4.53 3.78
CA ALA A 10 -86.00 5.45 4.74
C ALA A 10 -85.69 5.19 6.25
N VAL A 11 -85.19 6.27 6.89
CA VAL A 11 -85.71 6.85 8.16
C VAL A 11 -85.18 6.22 9.47
N THR A 12 -84.66 6.92 10.50
CA THR A 12 -84.54 8.33 10.92
C THR A 12 -83.68 8.37 12.21
N SER A 13 -82.71 9.28 12.38
CA SER A 13 -82.73 10.51 13.23
C SER A 13 -82.11 10.34 14.65
N PRO A 14 -81.87 11.40 15.47
CA PRO A 14 -80.87 12.44 15.21
C PRO A 14 -80.14 13.02 16.48
N VAL A 15 -79.21 13.95 16.25
CA VAL A 15 -78.74 15.11 17.09
C VAL A 15 -78.11 14.88 18.49
N ARG A 16 -76.82 15.24 18.66
CA ARG A 16 -76.35 16.44 19.43
C ARG A 16 -74.81 16.60 19.51
N SER A 17 -74.33 17.59 18.76
CA SER A 17 -73.40 18.67 19.15
C SER A 17 -72.24 18.41 20.15
N SER A 18 -71.00 18.55 19.68
CA SER A 18 -70.16 19.77 19.84
C SER A 18 -68.68 19.52 20.19
N ARG A 19 -67.83 20.18 19.38
CA ARG A 19 -66.56 20.88 19.69
C ARG A 19 -65.29 20.10 20.04
N ARG A 20 -64.26 20.40 19.22
CA ARG A 20 -62.82 20.67 19.49
C ARG A 20 -62.06 19.53 20.19
N GLY A 21 -60.85 19.13 19.81
CA GLY A 21 -59.83 19.62 18.90
C GLY A 21 -58.65 18.64 19.00
N ASP A 22 -57.54 18.98 18.37
CA ASP A 22 -56.23 18.33 18.44
C ASP A 22 -56.02 17.07 17.59
N ALA A 23 -55.35 17.33 16.47
CA ALA A 23 -54.77 16.36 15.57
C ALA A 23 -53.36 16.00 16.05
N PHE A 24 -53.18 14.78 16.54
CA PHE A 24 -51.95 14.01 16.42
C PHE A 24 -52.35 12.62 15.93
N THR A 25 -52.31 12.43 14.61
CA THR A 25 -52.61 11.15 13.98
C THR A 25 -51.32 10.37 13.80
N SER A 26 -51.11 9.40 14.68
CA SER A 26 -50.43 8.15 14.39
C SER A 26 -51.11 7.48 13.17
N SER A 27 -50.30 6.95 12.27
CA SER A 27 -50.73 6.13 11.13
C SER A 27 -50.34 4.67 11.35
N PRO A 28 -51.09 3.73 10.74
CA PRO A 28 -51.49 2.48 11.36
C PRO A 28 -50.69 1.25 10.89
N GLY A 29 -50.79 0.21 11.70
CA GLY A 29 -50.19 -1.10 11.48
C GLY A 29 -50.70 -1.83 10.24
N ARG A 30 -49.82 -2.70 9.74
CA ARG A 30 -50.14 -3.74 8.76
C ARG A 30 -49.38 -5.00 9.17
N ASP A 31 -50.15 -6.02 9.48
CA ASP A 31 -49.73 -7.33 9.98
C ASP A 31 -48.92 -8.11 8.94
N LEU A 32 -47.78 -8.66 9.37
CA LEU A 32 -47.05 -9.75 8.73
C LEU A 32 -46.77 -10.82 9.80
N PRO A 33 -46.86 -12.13 9.47
CA PRO A 33 -46.71 -13.20 10.45
C PRO A 33 -45.24 -13.38 10.90
N PRO A 34 -44.99 -13.95 12.10
CA PRO A 34 -43.64 -14.13 12.64
C PRO A 34 -42.89 -15.24 11.89
N PHE A 35 -41.61 -15.01 11.58
CA PHE A 35 -40.69 -16.03 11.11
C PHE A 35 -40.35 -16.98 12.27
N GLU A 36 -40.47 -18.29 12.05
CA GLU A 36 -40.03 -19.35 12.96
C GLU A 36 -38.52 -19.55 12.82
N ASP A 37 -37.80 -19.53 13.95
CA ASP A 37 -36.38 -19.86 14.07
C ASP A 37 -36.18 -21.39 13.96
N GLU A 38 -35.67 -21.86 12.83
CA GLU A 38 -35.19 -23.24 12.65
C GLU A 38 -33.68 -23.33 12.90
N SER A 39 -33.27 -23.27 14.17
CA SER A 39 -31.87 -23.61 14.55
C SER A 39 -31.75 -24.58 15.74
N GLU A 40 -32.77 -25.40 15.99
CA GLU A 40 -32.67 -26.55 16.89
C GLU A 40 -32.89 -27.86 16.13
N GLY A 41 -31.80 -28.51 15.74
CA GLY A 41 -31.88 -29.87 15.22
C GLY A 41 -30.66 -30.33 14.43
N LEU A 42 -29.51 -30.53 15.08
CA LEU A 42 -28.58 -31.63 14.81
C LEU A 42 -27.40 -31.63 15.82
N LEU A 43 -27.65 -32.06 17.06
CA LEU A 43 -26.59 -32.53 17.95
C LEU A 43 -26.51 -34.06 17.83
N GLY A 44 -25.70 -34.51 16.88
CA GLY A 44 -25.25 -35.89 16.74
C GLY A 44 -23.78 -35.98 17.13
N THR A 45 -23.54 -36.66 18.24
CA THR A 45 -22.23 -36.98 18.82
C THR A 45 -21.34 -37.76 17.86
N GLU A 46 -20.13 -37.25 17.58
CA GLU A 46 -18.91 -38.04 17.33
C GLU A 46 -17.71 -37.11 17.55
N GLY A 47 -16.88 -37.44 18.55
CA GLY A 47 -15.81 -36.60 19.05
C GLY A 47 -14.49 -36.75 18.29
N LEU A 48 -13.70 -35.68 18.31
CA LEU A 48 -12.26 -35.64 18.05
C LEU A 48 -11.66 -34.46 18.87
N PRO A 49 -10.36 -34.52 19.22
CA PRO A 49 -9.86 -34.43 20.59
C PRO A 49 -9.62 -33.00 21.11
N GLU A 50 -9.74 -32.85 22.44
CA GLU A 50 -9.24 -31.70 23.21
C GLU A 50 -7.72 -31.60 23.05
N GLU A 51 -7.26 -30.55 22.38
CA GLU A 51 -5.89 -30.05 22.57
C GLU A 51 -5.89 -29.18 23.84
N GLU A 52 -5.01 -29.57 24.74
CA GLU A 52 -4.75 -29.06 26.08
C GLU A 52 -4.81 -27.52 26.18
N GLU A 53 -5.83 -26.98 26.86
CA GLU A 53 -5.75 -25.66 27.50
C GLU A 53 -4.88 -25.77 28.77
N GLU A 54 -3.56 -25.85 28.58
CA GLU A 54 -2.60 -25.45 29.63
C GLU A 54 -2.50 -23.92 29.63
N GLY A 55 -3.56 -23.27 30.09
CA GLY A 55 -3.54 -21.86 30.48
C GLY A 55 -3.81 -21.78 31.98
N GLU A 56 -2.82 -21.40 32.77
CA GLU A 56 -3.02 -21.11 34.19
C GLU A 56 -3.91 -19.86 34.33
N GLU A 57 -5.06 -20.00 34.99
CA GLU A 57 -5.94 -18.88 35.33
C GLU A 57 -5.26 -17.93 36.32
N LEU A 58 -4.55 -16.93 35.81
CA LEU A 58 -3.80 -15.93 36.58
C LEU A 58 -4.69 -14.97 37.42
N ILE A 59 -6.00 -14.94 37.20
CA ILE A 59 -6.93 -14.05 37.92
C ILE A 59 -8.23 -14.79 38.22
N GLY A 60 -8.18 -15.64 39.25
CA GLY A 60 -9.34 -16.37 39.78
C GLY A 60 -9.22 -16.62 41.29
N GLU A 61 -10.19 -17.33 41.87
CA GLU A 61 -10.25 -17.67 43.31
C GLU A 61 -9.05 -18.51 43.81
N GLY A 62 -8.18 -18.98 42.90
CA GLY A 62 -6.93 -19.70 43.19
C GLY A 62 -5.71 -18.82 43.53
N MET A 63 -5.76 -17.50 43.29
CA MET A 63 -4.64 -16.57 43.49
C MET A 63 -4.05 -16.61 44.92
N GLU A 64 -4.87 -16.88 45.94
CA GLU A 64 -4.41 -16.96 47.33
C GLU A 64 -3.61 -18.25 47.64
N ARG A 65 -3.58 -19.24 46.73
CA ARG A 65 -2.79 -20.47 46.91
C ARG A 65 -1.32 -20.29 46.54
N ASP A 66 -1.00 -19.34 45.67
CA ASP A 66 0.38 -19.04 45.23
C ASP A 66 1.19 -18.26 46.27
N TYR A 67 0.50 -17.58 47.19
CA TYR A 67 1.13 -16.86 48.31
C TYR A 67 1.36 -17.74 49.55
N ARG A 68 1.30 -19.08 49.41
CA ARG A 68 1.63 -19.98 50.52
C ARG A 68 3.16 -20.08 50.63
N PRO A 69 3.75 -19.76 51.79
CA PRO A 69 5.20 -19.90 51.97
C PRO A 69 5.60 -21.36 51.81
N ILE A 70 6.56 -21.64 50.93
CA ILE A 70 7.12 -22.98 50.70
C ILE A 70 8.51 -22.98 51.36
N PRO A 71 8.66 -23.60 52.55
CA PRO A 71 9.89 -23.50 53.33
C PRO A 71 11.14 -24.11 52.67
N GLU A 72 10.97 -24.88 51.60
CA GLU A 72 12.06 -25.53 50.85
C GLU A 72 12.61 -24.64 49.71
N LEU A 73 11.83 -23.66 49.24
CA LEU A 73 12.20 -22.73 48.16
C LEU A 73 12.51 -21.31 48.68
N ASP A 74 12.02 -20.96 49.86
CA ASP A 74 12.32 -19.70 50.57
C ASP A 74 13.60 -19.78 51.43
N VAL A 75 14.61 -20.53 50.98
CA VAL A 75 15.95 -20.56 51.58
C VAL A 75 16.94 -20.06 50.54
N TYR A 76 17.58 -18.93 50.82
CA TYR A 76 18.65 -18.42 49.96
C TYR A 76 19.78 -19.45 49.88
N GLU A 77 20.29 -19.72 48.67
CA GLU A 77 21.54 -20.47 48.50
C GLU A 77 22.65 -19.78 49.28
N ALA A 78 23.26 -20.51 50.23
CA ALA A 78 24.34 -19.99 51.06
C ALA A 78 25.68 -19.83 50.29
N GLU A 79 25.73 -20.27 49.04
CA GLU A 79 26.90 -20.11 48.18
C GLU A 79 26.88 -18.71 47.53
N GLY A 80 27.63 -17.79 48.12
CA GLY A 80 27.81 -16.42 47.59
C GLY A 80 27.25 -15.30 48.47
N LEU A 81 26.55 -15.64 49.56
CA LEU A 81 26.22 -14.71 50.63
C LEU A 81 27.34 -14.74 51.68
N ALA A 82 28.19 -13.72 51.66
CA ALA A 82 29.09 -13.45 52.78
C ALA A 82 28.24 -13.03 53.99
N LEU A 83 27.97 -13.99 54.87
CA LEU A 83 27.35 -13.76 56.17
C LEU A 83 28.44 -13.34 57.17
N ASP A 84 28.15 -12.22 57.85
CA ASP A 84 28.70 -11.73 59.11
C ASP A 84 30.24 -11.53 59.23
N ASP A 85 30.66 -10.28 59.03
CA ASP A 85 31.39 -9.43 60.01
C ASP A 85 32.55 -10.00 60.87
N GLU A 86 33.30 -11.02 60.42
CA GLU A 86 34.64 -11.29 60.97
C GLU A 86 35.69 -11.52 59.86
N ASP A 87 36.63 -10.56 59.78
CA ASP A 87 37.94 -10.57 59.13
C ASP A 87 38.03 -10.60 57.59
N VAL A 88 37.52 -9.56 56.92
CA VAL A 88 38.09 -9.11 55.64
C VAL A 88 39.29 -8.23 55.94
N GLU A 89 40.51 -8.70 55.69
CA GLU A 89 41.74 -7.92 55.88
C GLU A 89 41.64 -6.56 55.16
N GLU A 90 41.81 -5.45 55.89
CA GLU A 90 41.81 -4.11 55.29
C GLU A 90 42.87 -4.05 54.18
N LEU A 91 42.43 -3.79 52.94
CA LEU A 91 43.31 -3.54 51.82
C LEU A 91 44.32 -2.45 52.20
N THR A 92 45.61 -2.79 52.15
CA THR A 92 46.68 -1.83 52.43
C THR A 92 46.54 -0.61 51.50
N ALA A 93 46.98 0.57 51.94
CA ALA A 93 46.87 1.81 51.15
C ALA A 93 47.40 1.64 49.71
N SER A 94 48.44 0.82 49.54
CA SER A 94 49.01 0.48 48.22
C SER A 94 48.07 -0.34 47.32
N GLN A 95 47.30 -1.27 47.89
CA GLN A 95 46.34 -2.10 47.16
C GLN A 95 45.09 -1.28 46.80
N ARG A 96 44.66 -0.37 47.69
CA ARG A 96 43.57 0.57 47.41
C ARG A 96 43.91 1.49 46.25
N GLU A 97 45.11 2.05 46.24
CA GLU A 97 45.57 2.95 45.20
C GLU A 97 45.77 2.23 43.85
N ALA A 98 46.17 0.95 43.87
CA ALA A 98 46.24 0.11 42.67
C ALA A 98 44.85 -0.20 42.11
N ALA A 99 43.89 -0.57 42.97
CA ALA A 99 42.51 -0.84 42.56
C ALA A 99 41.81 0.41 41.99
N GLU A 100 42.00 1.57 42.62
CA GLU A 100 41.52 2.85 42.09
C GLU A 100 42.14 3.18 40.73
N ARG A 101 43.42 2.87 40.54
CA ARG A 101 44.10 3.13 39.26
C ARG A 101 43.54 2.27 38.13
N VAL A 102 43.22 1.02 38.42
CA VAL A 102 42.60 0.09 37.45
C VAL A 102 41.16 0.53 37.11
N MET A 103 40.37 0.90 38.11
CA MET A 103 39.00 1.42 37.90
C MET A 103 39.03 2.71 37.06
N ARG A 104 39.92 3.65 37.40
CA ARG A 104 40.07 4.92 36.69
C ARG A 104 40.56 4.73 35.26
N GLN A 105 41.37 3.70 35.00
CA GLN A 105 41.82 3.36 33.64
C GLN A 105 40.67 2.78 32.81
N ARG A 106 39.85 1.91 33.40
CA ARG A 106 38.65 1.35 32.75
C ARG A 106 37.60 2.42 32.47
N ASP A 107 37.36 3.33 33.42
CA ASP A 107 36.44 4.44 33.24
C ASP A 107 36.93 5.39 32.14
N ARG A 108 38.24 5.62 32.03
CA ARG A 108 38.83 6.46 30.97
C ARG A 108 38.75 5.80 29.59
N GLU A 109 38.86 4.48 29.51
CA GLU A 109 38.63 3.72 28.27
C GLU A 109 37.14 3.74 27.88
N LEU A 110 36.23 3.69 28.85
CA LEU A 110 34.79 3.83 28.62
C LEU A 110 34.39 5.25 28.21
N GLU A 111 35.01 6.28 28.80
CA GLU A 111 34.81 7.70 28.44
C GLU A 111 35.35 8.04 27.03
N GLN A 112 36.34 7.30 26.51
CA GLN A 112 36.79 7.43 25.13
C GLN A 112 35.88 6.70 24.12
N GLY A 113 35.17 5.65 24.56
CA GLY A 113 34.23 4.88 23.74
C GLY A 113 32.79 5.41 23.71
N MET A 114 32.41 6.27 24.66
CA MET A 114 31.06 6.85 24.75
C MET A 114 31.11 8.37 24.83
N GLY A 115 30.83 9.01 23.69
CA GLY A 115 30.63 10.45 23.60
C GLY A 115 29.60 10.94 24.61
N ARG A 116 29.95 12.03 25.29
CA ARG A 116 29.13 12.78 26.28
C ARG A 116 27.63 12.64 26.06
N MET A 117 26.93 11.93 26.95
CA MET A 117 25.63 12.40 27.44
C MET A 117 25.18 11.74 28.75
N ARG A 118 24.54 12.59 29.57
CA ARG A 118 23.71 12.34 30.76
C ARG A 118 24.40 12.06 32.10
N ARG A 119 24.76 13.15 32.77
CA ARG A 119 24.63 13.26 34.24
C ARG A 119 23.84 14.53 34.54
N GLY A 120 22.70 14.42 35.21
CA GLY A 120 21.94 15.61 35.62
C GLY A 120 20.49 15.36 35.99
N LEU A 121 20.26 14.60 37.07
CA LEU A 121 19.02 14.67 37.85
C LEU A 121 19.44 14.53 39.32
N LEU A 122 19.54 15.67 40.02
CA LEU A 122 19.15 15.92 41.41
C LEU A 122 19.81 17.20 41.97
N TYR A 123 19.13 17.74 42.97
CA TYR A 123 19.13 19.08 43.55
C TYR A 123 20.43 19.54 44.24
N ASP A 124 20.58 20.89 44.25
CA ASP A 124 21.16 21.76 45.29
C ASP A 124 22.68 21.85 45.49
N SER A 125 23.27 23.01 45.16
CA SER A 125 23.78 24.03 46.10
C SER A 125 24.73 25.01 45.40
N ASP A 126 24.66 26.26 45.84
CA ASP A 126 25.42 27.43 45.36
C ASP A 126 26.95 27.24 45.40
N ASP A 127 27.62 28.14 44.66
CA ASP A 127 29.05 28.48 44.63
C ASP A 127 29.94 27.71 43.63
N GLU A 128 30.27 28.37 42.51
CA GLU A 128 31.64 28.72 42.08
C GLU A 128 31.64 29.28 40.64
N ASP A 129 31.52 30.60 40.53
CA ASP A 129 31.87 31.38 39.33
C ASP A 129 33.36 31.76 39.39
N GLU A 130 34.22 31.15 38.57
CA GLU A 130 35.45 31.79 38.08
C GLU A 130 36.02 31.10 36.84
N ASP A 131 35.99 31.83 35.71
CA ASP A 131 36.82 31.73 34.48
C ASP A 131 36.07 31.60 33.15
N ARG A 132 35.65 32.75 32.58
CA ARG A 132 35.61 32.99 31.11
C ARG A 132 35.24 34.44 30.73
N PRO A 133 36.22 35.35 30.49
CA PRO A 133 35.91 36.66 29.89
C PRO A 133 36.65 36.95 28.56
N ALA A 134 36.93 35.96 27.71
CA ALA A 134 37.55 36.22 26.39
C ALA A 134 36.55 36.22 25.21
N ARG A 135 35.48 35.42 25.27
CA ARG A 135 34.56 35.22 24.13
C ARG A 135 33.46 36.29 24.03
N LYS A 136 33.02 36.87 25.16
CA LYS A 136 32.00 37.94 25.19
C LYS A 136 32.52 39.27 24.64
N ARG A 137 33.82 39.56 24.77
CA ARG A 137 34.40 40.83 24.33
C ARG A 137 34.47 40.94 22.79
N ARG A 138 34.79 39.85 22.10
CA ARG A 138 34.80 39.80 20.63
C ARG A 138 33.39 39.90 20.00
N LEU A 139 32.37 39.37 20.68
CA LEU A 139 30.99 39.44 20.18
C LEU A 139 30.41 40.84 20.30
N ALA A 140 30.78 41.56 21.38
CA ALA A 140 30.38 42.95 21.60
C ALA A 140 31.09 43.93 20.65
N GLU A 141 32.35 43.67 20.28
CA GLU A 141 33.07 44.46 19.27
C GLU A 141 32.46 44.29 17.87
N ARG A 142 32.08 43.07 17.49
CA ARG A 142 31.51 42.80 16.16
C ARG A 142 30.09 43.36 15.99
N ALA A 143 29.33 43.49 17.07
CA ALA A 143 28.02 44.13 17.07
C ALA A 143 28.10 45.67 16.96
N ALA A 144 29.26 46.28 17.23
CA ALA A 144 29.45 47.73 17.17
C ALA A 144 29.77 48.26 15.75
N GLU A 145 30.10 47.37 14.79
CA GLU A 145 30.53 47.76 13.44
C GLU A 145 29.41 47.82 12.38
N GLY A 146 28.14 47.56 12.74
CA GLY A 146 26.99 47.96 11.91
C GLY A 146 26.95 47.48 10.46
N MET A 147 27.53 46.31 10.16
CA MET A 147 27.38 45.63 8.87
C MET A 147 26.13 44.74 8.93
N GLU A 148 25.01 45.24 8.41
CA GLU A 148 23.88 44.41 7.98
C GLU A 148 24.24 43.85 6.59
N GLU A 149 25.01 42.77 6.56
CA GLU A 149 25.00 41.87 5.40
C GLU A 149 23.88 40.85 5.65
N GLU A 150 23.02 40.69 4.66
CA GLU A 150 21.94 39.70 4.65
C GLU A 150 22.52 38.33 5.03
N ASP A 151 21.99 37.71 6.08
CA ASP A 151 22.29 36.35 6.52
C ASP A 151 21.78 35.31 5.49
N GLU A 152 22.16 35.44 4.22
CA GLU A 152 22.25 34.30 3.31
C GLU A 152 23.57 33.57 3.62
N ASP A 153 23.53 32.89 4.77
CA ASP A 153 24.11 31.56 4.95
C ASP A 153 25.47 31.32 4.29
N MET A 154 26.54 31.73 4.99
CA MET A 154 27.86 31.07 4.91
C MET A 154 27.74 29.64 5.45
N ILE A 155 26.97 28.79 4.78
CA ILE A 155 26.91 27.36 5.04
C ILE A 155 28.15 26.76 4.38
N GLU A 156 29.06 26.25 5.20
CA GLU A 156 30.21 25.48 4.74
C GLU A 156 29.69 24.34 3.84
N SER A 157 30.07 24.36 2.55
CA SER A 157 29.81 23.27 1.63
C SER A 157 30.43 22.00 2.22
N ILE A 158 29.60 21.04 2.61
CA ILE A 158 30.08 19.77 3.14
C ILE A 158 30.63 18.98 1.95
N GLU A 159 31.95 18.94 1.83
CA GLU A 159 32.62 18.16 0.76
C GLU A 159 32.28 16.66 0.86
N ASN A 160 32.12 16.15 2.10
CA ASN A 160 31.82 14.75 2.39
C ASN A 160 30.46 14.58 3.08
N LEU A 161 29.40 14.38 2.30
CA LEU A 161 28.07 13.99 2.79
C LEU A 161 28.06 12.65 3.56
N GLU A 162 29.12 11.85 3.40
CA GLU A 162 29.29 10.52 3.99
C GLU A 162 29.57 10.57 5.51
N ASP A 163 30.12 11.69 6.02
CA ASP A 163 30.35 11.84 7.46
C ASP A 163 29.06 12.32 8.14
N MET A 164 28.23 11.36 8.56
CA MET A 164 26.96 11.62 9.26
C MET A 164 27.15 12.21 10.66
N LYS A 165 28.39 12.42 11.13
CA LYS A 165 28.72 12.98 12.46
C LYS A 165 27.99 12.27 13.62
N GLY A 166 27.66 10.99 13.46
CA GLY A 166 26.94 10.17 14.44
C GLY A 166 25.41 10.37 14.49
N HIS A 167 24.83 11.16 13.58
CA HIS A 167 23.37 11.29 13.44
C HIS A 167 22.76 10.13 12.66
N SER A 168 21.48 9.87 12.88
CA SER A 168 20.72 8.99 11.97
C SER A 168 20.60 9.64 10.60
N VAL A 169 20.50 8.84 9.52
CA VAL A 169 20.36 9.37 8.15
C VAL A 169 19.20 10.36 8.05
N ARG A 170 18.09 10.05 8.73
CA ARG A 170 16.92 10.92 8.79
C ARG A 170 17.22 12.29 9.41
N GLU A 171 17.83 12.31 10.60
CA GLU A 171 18.18 13.58 11.25
C GLU A 171 19.21 14.36 10.42
N TRP A 172 20.18 13.67 9.83
CA TRP A 172 21.21 14.25 8.98
C TRP A 172 20.63 14.95 7.76
N VAL A 173 19.75 14.28 7.02
CA VAL A 173 19.07 14.82 5.83
C VAL A 173 18.18 16.02 6.15
N SER A 174 17.62 16.07 7.36
CA SER A 174 16.78 17.18 7.82
C SER A 174 17.58 18.44 8.19
N MET A 175 18.89 18.32 8.47
CA MET A 175 19.74 19.47 8.76
C MET A 175 19.91 20.36 7.52
N ALA A 176 20.00 21.68 7.74
CA ALA A 176 20.04 22.66 6.64
C ALA A 176 21.23 22.46 5.69
N ALA A 177 22.44 22.20 6.21
CA ALA A 177 23.63 22.06 5.38
C ALA A 177 23.61 20.80 4.49
N PRO A 178 23.39 19.57 5.01
CA PRO A 178 23.21 18.39 4.17
C PRO A 178 22.02 18.51 3.20
N ARG A 179 20.90 19.09 3.65
CA ARG A 179 19.73 19.32 2.79
C ARG A 179 20.06 20.15 1.55
N LEU A 180 20.76 21.27 1.72
CA LEU A 180 21.17 22.15 0.62
C LEU A 180 22.19 21.46 -0.31
N GLU A 181 23.13 20.71 0.25
CA GLU A 181 24.09 19.97 -0.57
C GLU A 181 23.39 18.89 -1.41
N ILE A 182 22.45 18.13 -0.83
CA ILE A 182 21.65 17.13 -1.55
C ILE A 182 20.81 17.80 -2.65
N TYR A 183 20.21 18.95 -2.36
CA TYR A 183 19.49 19.77 -3.32
C TYR A 183 20.37 20.16 -4.52
N HIS A 184 21.58 20.67 -4.26
CA HIS A 184 22.52 21.09 -5.31
C HIS A 184 23.05 19.91 -6.13
N ARG A 185 23.39 18.78 -5.49
CA ARG A 185 23.85 17.57 -6.19
C ARG A 185 22.77 17.00 -7.09
N PHE A 186 21.54 16.88 -6.61
CA PHE A 186 20.44 16.38 -7.43
C PHE A 186 20.13 17.31 -8.61
N LYS A 187 20.18 18.64 -8.40
CA LYS A 187 20.04 19.62 -9.48
C LYS A 187 21.16 19.50 -10.53
N ASN A 188 22.39 19.23 -10.10
CA ASN A 188 23.51 18.99 -11.01
C ASN A 188 23.29 17.70 -11.79
N PHE A 189 22.91 16.60 -11.12
CA PHE A 189 22.56 15.33 -11.74
C PHE A 189 21.54 15.50 -12.88
N LEU A 190 20.42 16.21 -12.65
CA LEU A 190 19.41 16.45 -13.68
C LEU A 190 19.95 17.23 -14.90
N LYS A 191 21.00 18.03 -14.74
CA LYS A 191 21.60 18.84 -15.83
C LYS A 191 22.74 18.14 -16.53
N THR A 192 23.53 17.33 -15.82
CA THR A 192 24.78 16.74 -16.32
C THR A 192 24.63 15.31 -16.79
N HIS A 193 23.58 14.60 -16.37
CA HIS A 193 23.40 13.20 -16.74
C HIS A 193 23.24 13.04 -18.26
N VAL A 194 24.09 12.17 -18.81
CA VAL A 194 24.09 11.78 -20.22
C VAL A 194 24.00 10.26 -20.28
N ASP A 195 23.18 9.77 -21.21
CA ASP A 195 23.07 8.34 -21.50
C ASP A 195 24.34 7.80 -22.16
N ASP A 196 24.40 6.48 -22.36
CA ASP A 196 25.46 5.79 -23.12
C ASP A 196 25.64 6.35 -24.54
N HIS A 197 24.59 6.98 -25.09
CA HIS A 197 24.56 7.61 -26.40
C HIS A 197 24.93 9.10 -26.39
N GLY A 198 25.30 9.68 -25.23
CA GLY A 198 25.69 11.08 -25.10
C GLY A 198 24.54 12.09 -25.12
N HIS A 199 23.29 11.62 -25.05
CA HIS A 199 22.09 12.45 -24.97
C HIS A 199 21.70 12.70 -23.52
N ASN A 200 21.31 13.94 -23.18
CA ASN A 200 20.75 14.23 -21.86
C ASN A 200 19.29 13.77 -21.79
N VAL A 201 19.09 12.60 -21.17
CA VAL A 201 17.79 11.93 -21.01
C VAL A 201 16.80 12.80 -20.23
N PHE A 202 17.24 13.44 -19.14
CA PHE A 202 16.34 14.22 -18.29
C PHE A 202 15.86 15.50 -18.96
N LYS A 203 16.67 16.13 -19.81
CA LYS A 203 16.24 17.29 -20.58
C LYS A 203 15.10 16.94 -21.54
N GLU A 204 15.21 15.82 -22.24
CA GLU A 204 14.15 15.33 -23.13
C GLU A 204 12.91 14.91 -22.32
N ARG A 205 13.10 14.13 -21.25
CA ARG A 205 12.02 13.66 -20.38
C ARG A 205 11.25 14.80 -19.73
N ILE A 206 11.94 15.85 -19.27
CA ILE A 206 11.31 17.09 -18.76
C ILE A 206 10.55 17.80 -19.88
N SER A 207 11.11 17.86 -21.09
CA SER A 207 10.42 18.48 -22.23
C SER A 207 9.12 17.74 -22.56
N ASP A 208 9.15 16.42 -22.58
CA ASP A 208 7.96 15.60 -22.86
C ASP A 208 6.92 15.69 -21.73
N MET A 209 7.37 15.69 -20.47
CA MET A 209 6.51 15.95 -19.32
C MET A 209 5.77 17.29 -19.46
N CYS A 210 6.49 18.36 -19.80
CA CYS A 210 5.92 19.70 -19.96
C CYS A 210 5.00 19.82 -21.19
N LYS A 211 5.27 19.10 -22.29
CA LYS A 211 4.37 19.08 -23.46
C LYS A 211 3.02 18.44 -23.14
N GLU A 212 3.05 17.40 -22.31
CA GLU A 212 1.85 16.68 -21.89
C GLU A 212 1.19 17.26 -20.63
N ASN A 213 1.74 18.34 -20.06
CA ASN A 213 1.27 18.98 -18.82
C ASN A 213 1.19 18.01 -17.64
N ARG A 214 2.16 17.08 -17.52
CA ARG A 214 2.24 16.15 -16.39
C ARG A 214 3.01 16.77 -15.23
N GLU A 215 2.67 16.37 -14.01
CA GLU A 215 3.36 16.81 -12.78
C GLU A 215 4.35 15.76 -12.24
N SER A 216 4.48 14.61 -12.89
CA SER A 216 5.42 13.55 -12.49
C SER A 216 6.67 13.48 -13.36
N LEU A 217 7.83 13.50 -12.71
CA LEU A 217 9.13 13.26 -13.32
C LEU A 217 9.67 11.88 -12.91
N VAL A 218 9.84 10.97 -13.88
CA VAL A 218 10.38 9.63 -13.60
C VAL A 218 11.91 9.65 -13.61
N VAL A 219 12.53 9.20 -12.53
CA VAL A 219 13.97 9.08 -12.33
C VAL A 219 14.34 7.61 -12.12
N ASN A 220 15.29 7.13 -12.92
CA ASN A 220 15.80 5.77 -12.78
C ASN A 220 16.80 5.69 -11.62
N TYR A 221 16.63 4.69 -10.76
CA TYR A 221 17.51 4.52 -9.60
C TYR A 221 18.94 4.13 -10.01
N GLU A 222 19.08 3.31 -11.06
CA GLU A 222 20.38 2.84 -11.56
C GLU A 222 21.24 4.01 -12.07
N ASP A 223 20.65 4.92 -12.86
CA ASP A 223 21.27 6.15 -13.34
C ASP A 223 21.76 7.04 -12.17
N LEU A 224 20.93 7.16 -11.13
CA LEU A 224 21.25 7.91 -9.93
C LEU A 224 22.41 7.27 -9.16
N ALA A 225 22.41 5.94 -9.03
CA ALA A 225 23.49 5.20 -8.38
C ALA A 225 24.82 5.26 -9.16
N ALA A 226 24.77 5.34 -10.49
CA ALA A 226 25.96 5.43 -11.34
C ALA A 226 26.69 6.77 -11.22
N GLN A 227 25.96 7.88 -11.08
CA GLN A 227 26.56 9.21 -10.94
C GLN A 227 26.79 9.63 -9.48
N GLU A 228 25.79 9.42 -8.62
CA GLU A 228 25.77 9.90 -7.23
C GLU A 228 25.40 8.74 -6.30
N HIS A 229 26.38 7.91 -5.96
CA HIS A 229 26.20 6.75 -5.07
C HIS A 229 25.71 7.15 -3.67
N VAL A 230 26.09 8.33 -3.19
CA VAL A 230 25.71 8.84 -1.86
C VAL A 230 24.21 9.09 -1.77
N LEU A 231 23.62 9.73 -2.80
CA LEU A 231 22.18 9.97 -2.85
C LEU A 231 21.41 8.66 -2.98
N ALA A 232 21.92 7.72 -3.76
CA ALA A 232 21.34 6.38 -3.89
C ALA A 232 21.32 5.66 -2.54
N TYR A 233 22.37 5.81 -1.72
CA TYR A 233 22.42 5.20 -0.39
C TYR A 233 21.40 5.80 0.59
N PHE A 234 21.25 7.13 0.63
CA PHE A 234 20.30 7.78 1.55
C PHE A 234 18.83 7.61 1.17
N LEU A 235 18.54 7.40 -0.11
CA LEU A 235 17.19 7.38 -0.64
C LEU A 235 16.30 6.24 -0.09
N PRO A 236 16.76 4.98 0.02
CA PRO A 236 15.99 3.91 0.65
C PRO A 236 15.80 4.07 2.16
N GLU A 237 16.75 4.70 2.86
CA GLU A 237 16.75 4.82 4.32
C GLU A 237 15.85 5.97 4.82
N ALA A 238 15.86 7.12 4.14
CA ALA A 238 15.03 8.28 4.48
C ALA A 238 14.26 8.86 3.28
N PRO A 239 13.40 8.08 2.61
CA PRO A 239 12.73 8.49 1.38
C PRO A 239 11.78 9.67 1.57
N ALA A 240 11.11 9.78 2.71
CA ALA A 240 10.09 10.80 2.94
C ALA A 240 10.66 12.23 2.97
N GLU A 241 11.91 12.38 3.38
CA GLU A 241 12.60 13.67 3.42
C GLU A 241 13.36 13.91 2.11
N MET A 242 13.96 12.84 1.54
CA MET A 242 14.65 12.92 0.25
C MET A 242 13.75 13.28 -0.91
N LEU A 243 12.57 12.65 -1.02
CA LEU A 243 11.62 12.96 -2.08
C LEU A 243 11.16 14.42 -2.05
N LYS A 244 10.99 15.00 -0.85
CA LYS A 244 10.64 16.44 -0.73
C LYS A 244 11.73 17.34 -1.31
N ILE A 245 13.00 17.02 -1.04
CA ILE A 245 14.14 17.78 -1.55
C ILE A 245 14.26 17.60 -3.08
N PHE A 246 14.00 16.40 -3.58
CA PHE A 246 14.00 16.12 -5.02
C PHE A 246 12.86 16.85 -5.75
N ASP A 247 11.67 16.93 -5.16
CA ASP A 247 10.53 17.68 -5.70
C ASP A 247 10.85 19.17 -5.82
N GLU A 248 11.45 19.77 -4.79
CA GLU A 248 11.91 21.17 -4.80
C GLU A 248 12.95 21.42 -5.91
N ALA A 249 13.96 20.55 -6.00
CA ALA A 249 15.03 20.66 -6.98
C ALA A 249 14.53 20.47 -8.43
N ALA A 250 13.64 19.49 -8.64
CA ALA A 250 13.00 19.25 -9.93
C ALA A 250 12.16 20.46 -10.36
N LYS A 251 11.38 21.04 -9.44
CA LYS A 251 10.60 22.26 -9.68
C LYS A 251 11.48 23.40 -10.18
N GLU A 252 12.61 23.67 -9.53
CA GLU A 252 13.50 24.76 -9.95
C GLU A 252 14.09 24.51 -11.36
N VAL A 253 14.51 23.27 -11.65
CA VAL A 253 15.04 22.90 -12.97
C VAL A 253 13.99 23.08 -14.06
N VAL A 254 12.75 22.66 -13.80
CA VAL A 254 11.63 22.78 -14.76
C VAL A 254 11.28 24.25 -14.97
N LEU A 255 11.21 25.06 -13.92
CA LEU A 255 10.95 26.50 -14.03
C LEU A 255 12.08 27.26 -14.75
N ALA A 256 13.34 26.81 -14.60
CA ALA A 256 14.45 27.37 -15.36
C ALA A 256 14.34 27.10 -16.88
N MET A 257 13.81 25.93 -17.28
CA MET A 257 13.55 25.61 -18.69
C MET A 257 12.25 26.25 -19.20
N TYR A 258 11.20 26.26 -18.38
CA TYR A 258 9.86 26.72 -18.70
C TYR A 258 9.31 27.64 -17.59
N PRO A 259 9.63 28.95 -17.62
CA PRO A 259 9.24 29.89 -16.56
C PRO A 259 7.74 30.06 -16.32
N LYS A 260 6.90 29.69 -17.31
CA LYS A 260 5.44 29.80 -17.24
C LYS A 260 4.75 28.54 -16.70
N TYR A 261 5.51 27.48 -16.39
CA TYR A 261 4.95 26.19 -15.97
C TYR A 261 4.25 26.25 -14.60
N ASP A 262 4.61 27.23 -13.76
CA ASP A 262 4.01 27.50 -12.45
C ASP A 262 2.48 27.70 -12.48
N ARG A 263 1.91 28.09 -13.64
CA ARG A 263 0.46 28.25 -13.82
C ARG A 263 -0.28 26.94 -14.04
N ILE A 264 0.44 25.88 -14.41
CA ILE A 264 -0.13 24.59 -14.79
C ILE A 264 -0.07 23.65 -13.58
N ALA A 265 1.14 23.45 -13.05
CA ALA A 265 1.39 22.63 -11.88
C ALA A 265 2.20 23.43 -10.86
N GLN A 266 1.68 23.51 -9.63
CA GLN A 266 2.37 24.20 -8.53
C GLN A 266 3.46 23.32 -7.91
N GLU A 267 3.32 21.99 -8.00
CA GLU A 267 4.24 21.00 -7.44
C GLU A 267 4.65 20.02 -8.54
N ILE A 268 5.85 19.47 -8.42
CA ILE A 268 6.37 18.43 -9.31
C ILE A 268 6.83 17.30 -8.43
N HIS A 269 6.36 16.09 -8.71
CA HIS A 269 6.69 14.89 -7.93
C HIS A 269 7.70 14.01 -8.67
N VAL A 270 8.78 13.65 -7.98
CA VAL A 270 9.80 12.75 -8.49
C VAL A 270 9.41 11.30 -8.21
N ARG A 271 9.27 10.54 -9.28
CA ARG A 271 8.84 9.13 -9.29
C ARG A 271 10.07 8.25 -9.51
N ILE A 272 10.39 7.38 -8.56
CA ILE A 272 11.58 6.52 -8.67
C ILE A 272 11.21 5.22 -9.38
N SER A 273 11.90 4.90 -10.47
CA SER A 273 11.79 3.63 -11.19
C SER A 273 12.98 2.70 -10.91
N HIS A 274 12.73 1.40 -11.08
CA HIS A 274 13.73 0.31 -11.01
C HIS A 274 14.63 0.31 -9.76
N LEU A 275 14.03 0.22 -8.57
CA LEU A 275 14.82 -0.17 -7.38
C LEU A 275 15.39 -1.58 -7.58
N PRO A 276 16.69 -1.82 -7.32
CA PRO A 276 17.34 -3.11 -7.61
C PRO A 276 16.78 -4.26 -6.75
N LEU A 277 16.29 -3.95 -5.56
CA LEU A 277 15.67 -4.92 -4.66
C LEU A 277 14.17 -5.02 -4.94
N VAL A 278 13.72 -6.18 -5.40
CA VAL A 278 12.29 -6.51 -5.51
C VAL A 278 11.91 -7.42 -4.35
N GLU A 279 11.02 -6.94 -3.49
CA GLU A 279 10.52 -7.68 -2.34
C GLU A 279 9.14 -8.29 -2.60
N GLU A 280 8.86 -9.40 -1.91
CA GLU A 280 7.54 -10.03 -1.91
C GLU A 280 6.68 -9.42 -0.80
N LEU A 281 5.36 -9.33 -1.01
CA LEU A 281 4.47 -8.75 0.01
C LEU A 281 4.54 -9.50 1.35
N ARG A 282 4.79 -10.81 1.34
CA ARG A 282 4.99 -11.64 2.54
C ARG A 282 6.33 -11.42 3.24
N SER A 283 7.38 -10.95 2.55
CA SER A 283 8.67 -10.69 3.19
C SER A 283 8.69 -9.39 3.99
N LEU A 284 7.69 -8.52 3.81
CA LEU A 284 7.55 -7.28 4.57
C LEU A 284 7.43 -7.54 6.08
N ARG A 285 8.39 -6.99 6.82
CA ARG A 285 8.57 -7.07 8.28
C ARG A 285 8.87 -5.69 8.86
N GLN A 286 9.01 -5.62 10.19
CA GLN A 286 9.33 -4.39 10.91
C GLN A 286 10.61 -3.68 10.43
N LEU A 287 11.58 -4.41 9.85
CA LEU A 287 12.83 -3.84 9.35
C LEU A 287 12.60 -2.79 8.25
N HIS A 288 11.56 -2.98 7.44
CA HIS A 288 11.26 -2.13 6.29
C HIS A 288 10.45 -0.88 6.67
N LEU A 289 10.17 -0.65 7.96
CA LEU A 289 9.36 0.49 8.40
C LEU A 289 10.03 1.81 8.02
N ASN A 290 9.25 2.67 7.37
CA ASN A 290 9.64 3.98 6.85
C ASN A 290 10.75 3.95 5.78
N GLN A 291 11.04 2.79 5.21
CA GLN A 291 11.99 2.63 4.11
C GLN A 291 11.27 2.57 2.76
N LEU A 292 12.03 2.84 1.69
CA LEU A 292 11.54 2.71 0.32
C LEU A 292 11.60 1.24 -0.11
N ILE A 293 10.45 0.70 -0.47
CA ILE A 293 10.30 -0.69 -0.93
C ILE A 293 9.82 -0.72 -2.38
N ARG A 294 10.24 -1.74 -3.12
CA ARG A 294 9.66 -2.11 -4.42
C ARG A 294 9.05 -3.49 -4.29
N THR A 295 7.75 -3.57 -4.55
CA THR A 295 6.98 -4.81 -4.45
C THR A 295 6.16 -5.03 -5.70
N SER A 296 5.77 -6.28 -5.97
CA SER A 296 4.97 -6.63 -7.14
C SER A 296 3.76 -7.45 -6.71
N GLY A 297 2.61 -7.17 -7.32
CA GLY A 297 1.37 -7.86 -7.02
C GLY A 297 0.22 -7.42 -7.91
N VAL A 298 -0.94 -8.06 -7.73
CA VAL A 298 -2.17 -7.79 -8.46
C VAL A 298 -3.09 -6.91 -7.63
N VAL A 299 -3.69 -5.89 -8.24
CA VAL A 299 -4.67 -5.04 -7.56
C VAL A 299 -5.99 -5.79 -7.44
N THR A 300 -6.51 -6.02 -6.24
CA THR A 300 -7.79 -6.75 -6.05
C THR A 300 -8.99 -5.82 -5.99
N SER A 301 -8.80 -4.68 -5.33
CA SER A 301 -9.88 -3.77 -4.97
C SER A 301 -9.35 -2.33 -5.03
N CYS A 302 -10.16 -1.42 -5.56
CA CYS A 302 -9.87 0.01 -5.60
C CYS A 302 -11.06 0.80 -5.06
N THR A 303 -10.80 1.84 -4.27
CA THR A 303 -11.83 2.81 -3.90
C THR A 303 -12.08 3.79 -5.04
N GLY A 304 -13.18 4.54 -4.97
CA GLY A 304 -13.35 5.73 -5.80
C GLY A 304 -12.26 6.77 -5.49
N VAL A 305 -12.08 7.72 -6.41
CA VAL A 305 -11.20 8.87 -6.20
C VAL A 305 -11.91 9.86 -5.28
N LEU A 306 -11.29 10.17 -4.15
CA LEU A 306 -11.83 11.09 -3.14
C LEU A 306 -10.87 12.28 -2.96
N PRO A 307 -11.38 13.50 -2.75
CA PRO A 307 -10.53 14.62 -2.39
C PRO A 307 -10.13 14.53 -0.91
N GLN A 308 -8.84 14.50 -0.63
CA GLN A 308 -8.25 14.62 0.70
C GLN A 308 -7.73 16.04 0.91
N LEU A 309 -7.76 16.52 2.15
CA LEU A 309 -7.17 17.80 2.53
C LEU A 309 -5.64 17.68 2.54
N SER A 310 -4.94 18.57 1.82
CA SER A 310 -3.46 18.68 1.85
C SER A 310 -3.04 19.83 2.77
N MET A 311 -3.50 21.04 2.46
CA MET A 311 -3.30 22.24 3.27
C MET A 311 -4.65 22.71 3.77
N VAL A 312 -4.82 22.73 5.10
CA VAL A 312 -6.04 23.15 5.77
C VAL A 312 -5.87 24.53 6.38
N LYS A 313 -6.86 25.39 6.15
CA LYS A 313 -7.06 26.62 6.90
C LYS A 313 -8.37 26.54 7.65
N TYR A 314 -8.40 27.11 8.85
CA TYR A 314 -9.57 27.11 9.71
C TYR A 314 -10.06 28.52 9.97
N ASN A 315 -11.36 28.72 10.04
CA ASN A 315 -11.97 29.96 10.47
C ASN A 315 -12.35 29.85 11.94
N CYS A 316 -11.89 30.80 12.75
CA CYS A 316 -12.30 30.90 14.14
C CYS A 316 -13.72 31.46 14.24
N SER A 317 -14.67 30.67 14.73
CA SER A 317 -16.09 31.08 14.89
C SER A 317 -16.33 32.31 15.77
N LYS A 318 -15.39 32.66 16.67
CA LYS A 318 -15.54 33.80 17.59
C LYS A 318 -15.06 35.14 17.03
N CYS A 319 -14.02 35.13 16.20
CA CYS A 319 -13.38 36.35 15.70
C CYS A 319 -13.27 36.42 14.17
N ASN A 320 -13.72 35.38 13.46
CA ASN A 320 -13.63 35.22 12.01
C ASN A 320 -12.21 35.35 11.44
N PHE A 321 -11.19 35.15 12.28
CA PHE A 321 -9.81 35.12 11.87
C PHE A 321 -9.49 33.77 11.20
N ILE A 322 -8.72 33.82 10.10
CA ILE A 322 -8.28 32.65 9.35
C ILE A 322 -6.98 32.13 10.00
N LEU A 323 -7.02 30.91 10.47
CA LEU A 323 -5.92 30.17 11.07
C LEU A 323 -5.25 29.27 10.04
N GLY A 324 -3.94 29.14 10.14
CA GLY A 324 -3.14 28.27 9.30
C GLY A 324 -2.06 29.05 8.56
N PRO A 325 -1.38 28.40 7.59
CA PRO A 325 -1.68 27.08 7.01
C PRO A 325 -1.27 25.90 7.91
N PHE A 326 -2.09 24.85 7.94
CA PHE A 326 -1.74 23.55 8.55
C PHE A 326 -1.61 22.48 7.46
N PHE A 327 -0.48 21.79 7.42
CA PHE A 327 -0.29 20.65 6.52
C PHE A 327 -0.78 19.37 7.17
N GLN A 328 -1.69 18.69 6.50
CA GLN A 328 -2.32 17.49 7.01
C GLN A 328 -1.44 16.28 6.72
N SER A 329 -0.90 15.64 7.77
CA SER A 329 -0.28 14.32 7.63
C SER A 329 -1.37 13.25 7.50
N GLN A 330 -1.09 12.17 6.78
CA GLN A 330 -2.08 11.13 6.51
C GLN A 330 -2.58 10.40 7.77
N ASN A 331 -1.83 10.49 8.88
CA ASN A 331 -2.06 9.65 10.06
C ASN A 331 -2.89 10.31 11.15
N GLN A 332 -2.93 11.65 11.19
CA GLN A 332 -3.55 12.37 12.31
C GLN A 332 -4.11 13.70 11.86
N GLU A 333 -5.40 13.91 12.09
CA GLU A 333 -6.07 15.20 11.92
C GLU A 333 -5.36 16.28 12.73
N VAL A 334 -4.81 17.29 12.05
CA VAL A 334 -4.16 18.42 12.69
C VAL A 334 -5.23 19.43 13.08
N LYS A 335 -5.58 19.46 14.37
CA LYS A 335 -6.53 20.44 14.91
C LYS A 335 -5.76 21.64 15.47
N PRO A 336 -6.14 22.88 15.14
CA PRO A 336 -5.53 24.06 15.73
C PRO A 336 -5.78 24.07 17.24
N GLY A 337 -4.76 24.45 18.02
CA GLY A 337 -4.85 24.52 19.48
C GLY A 337 -5.64 25.74 19.93
N SER A 338 -5.07 26.93 19.74
CA SER A 338 -5.68 28.22 20.12
C SER A 338 -5.62 29.23 18.98
N CYS A 339 -6.63 30.09 18.90
CA CYS A 339 -6.61 31.21 17.97
C CYS A 339 -5.59 32.28 18.42
N PRO A 340 -4.66 32.74 17.57
CA PRO A 340 -3.70 33.81 17.92
C PRO A 340 -4.39 35.12 18.33
N GLU A 341 -5.48 35.49 17.64
CA GLU A 341 -6.14 36.78 17.84
C GLU A 341 -6.99 36.84 19.12
N CYS A 342 -7.87 35.85 19.34
CA CYS A 342 -8.82 35.87 20.45
C CYS A 342 -8.49 34.90 21.59
N GLN A 343 -7.36 34.17 21.48
CA GLN A 343 -6.90 33.14 22.43
C GLN A 343 -7.95 32.08 22.78
N SER A 344 -9.02 31.98 21.98
CA SER A 344 -10.07 31.03 22.22
C SER A 344 -9.66 29.66 21.71
N LEU A 345 -9.99 28.64 22.50
CA LEU A 345 -9.95 27.22 22.13
C LEU A 345 -11.21 26.83 21.31
N GLY A 346 -11.94 27.83 20.79
CA GLY A 346 -13.30 27.68 20.28
C GLY A 346 -13.40 26.76 19.07
N PRO A 347 -14.61 26.34 18.69
CA PRO A 347 -14.80 25.48 17.54
C PRO A 347 -14.28 26.19 16.28
N PHE A 348 -13.39 25.49 15.59
CA PHE A 348 -12.76 25.92 14.35
C PHE A 348 -13.48 25.23 13.19
N GLU A 349 -13.95 26.01 12.22
CA GLU A 349 -14.57 25.48 11.01
C GLU A 349 -13.57 25.48 9.87
N ILE A 350 -13.63 24.50 8.97
CA ILE A 350 -12.72 24.43 7.83
C ILE A 350 -13.11 25.50 6.81
N ASN A 351 -12.13 26.31 6.38
CA ASN A 351 -12.34 27.28 5.31
C ASN A 351 -12.23 26.62 3.94
N MET A 352 -13.36 26.26 3.34
CA MET A 352 -13.41 25.57 2.04
C MET A 352 -12.80 26.36 0.88
N GLU A 353 -12.68 27.69 0.97
CA GLU A 353 -12.19 28.54 -0.13
C GLU A 353 -10.67 28.56 -0.25
N GLU A 354 -9.95 28.55 0.88
CA GLU A 354 -8.49 28.66 0.93
C GLU A 354 -7.78 27.34 1.24
N THR A 355 -8.54 26.26 1.47
CA THR A 355 -8.01 24.91 1.64
C THR A 355 -7.63 24.30 0.31
N VAL A 356 -6.44 23.69 0.25
CA VAL A 356 -5.99 22.96 -0.94
C VAL A 356 -6.31 21.48 -0.76
N TYR A 357 -7.01 20.92 -1.74
CA TYR A 357 -7.37 19.51 -1.82
C TYR A 357 -6.39 18.77 -2.74
N GLN A 358 -6.13 17.51 -2.43
CA GLN A 358 -5.38 16.57 -3.25
C GLN A 358 -6.22 15.33 -3.51
N ASN A 359 -6.04 14.67 -4.66
CA ASN A 359 -6.73 13.42 -4.93
C ASN A 359 -6.16 12.30 -4.06
N TYR A 360 -7.04 11.44 -3.57
CA TYR A 360 -6.72 10.29 -2.75
C TYR A 360 -7.46 9.07 -3.28
N GLN A 361 -6.73 7.96 -3.37
CA GLN A 361 -7.32 6.66 -3.69
C GLN A 361 -6.61 5.57 -2.88
N ARG A 362 -7.39 4.63 -2.35
CA ARG A 362 -6.85 3.46 -1.66
C ARG A 362 -7.03 2.23 -2.54
N ILE A 363 -5.97 1.44 -2.66
CA ILE A 363 -5.97 0.18 -3.39
C ILE A 363 -5.53 -0.94 -2.46
N LYS A 364 -5.98 -2.16 -2.75
CA LYS A 364 -5.50 -3.37 -2.10
C LYS A 364 -4.70 -4.17 -3.11
N ILE A 365 -3.44 -4.42 -2.78
CA ILE A 365 -2.52 -5.22 -3.59
C ILE A 365 -2.37 -6.60 -2.95
N GLN A 366 -2.42 -7.65 -3.77
CA GLN A 366 -2.28 -9.04 -3.38
C GLN A 366 -1.11 -9.68 -4.12
N GLU A 367 -0.47 -10.67 -3.51
CA GLU A 367 0.55 -11.48 -4.17
C GLU A 367 0.02 -12.11 -5.46
N SER A 368 0.82 -12.08 -6.53
CA SER A 368 0.47 -12.74 -7.79
C SER A 368 0.27 -14.25 -7.54
N PRO A 369 -0.88 -14.86 -7.90
CA PRO A 369 -1.18 -16.26 -7.59
C PRO A 369 -0.10 -17.25 -8.03
N GLY A 370 0.55 -17.00 -9.17
CA GLY A 370 1.61 -17.87 -9.70
C GLY A 370 2.93 -17.88 -8.90
N LYS A 371 3.17 -16.87 -8.04
CA LYS A 371 4.37 -16.80 -7.17
C LYS A 371 4.14 -17.43 -5.80
N VAL A 372 2.88 -17.68 -5.41
CA VAL A 372 2.56 -18.17 -4.08
C VAL A 372 2.87 -19.66 -3.99
N ALA A 373 3.65 -20.06 -2.98
CA ALA A 373 3.95 -21.46 -2.73
C ALA A 373 2.66 -22.28 -2.51
N ALA A 374 2.59 -23.46 -3.13
CA ALA A 374 1.42 -24.33 -3.09
C ALA A 374 0.97 -24.60 -1.64
N GLY A 375 -0.33 -24.42 -1.37
CA GLY A 375 -0.93 -24.66 -0.05
C GLY A 375 -0.85 -23.48 0.93
N ARG A 376 -0.24 -22.34 0.57
CA ARG A 376 -0.27 -21.13 1.40
C ARG A 376 -1.29 -20.11 0.90
N LEU A 377 -1.96 -19.44 1.84
CA LEU A 377 -2.87 -18.34 1.53
C LEU A 377 -2.07 -17.11 1.03
N PRO A 378 -2.48 -16.49 -0.09
CA PRO A 378 -1.90 -15.24 -0.58
C PRO A 378 -2.12 -14.11 0.43
N ARG A 379 -1.09 -13.30 0.68
CA ARG A 379 -1.21 -12.11 1.55
C ARG A 379 -1.57 -10.89 0.72
N SER A 380 -2.26 -9.95 1.36
CA SER A 380 -2.61 -8.65 0.78
C SER A 380 -2.15 -7.51 1.68
N LYS A 381 -1.85 -6.36 1.07
CA LYS A 381 -1.53 -5.11 1.75
C LYS A 381 -2.32 -3.97 1.12
N ASP A 382 -2.59 -2.94 1.90
CA ASP A 382 -3.21 -1.73 1.39
C ASP A 382 -2.12 -0.75 0.94
N ALA A 383 -2.38 -0.07 -0.17
CA ALA A 383 -1.55 1.01 -0.66
C ALA A 383 -2.39 2.26 -0.92
N ILE A 384 -1.78 3.42 -0.69
CA ILE A 384 -2.40 4.73 -0.89
C ILE A 384 -1.76 5.40 -2.10
N LEU A 385 -2.59 5.86 -3.02
CA LEU A 385 -2.23 6.64 -4.20
C LEU A 385 -2.67 8.09 -3.98
N LEU A 386 -1.80 9.02 -4.33
CA LEU A 386 -2.02 10.46 -4.17
C LEU A 386 -1.87 11.18 -5.51
N ALA A 387 -2.52 12.34 -5.61
CA ALA A 387 -2.35 13.30 -6.71
C ALA A 387 -2.52 12.65 -8.10
N ASP A 388 -1.45 12.59 -8.90
CA ASP A 388 -1.39 12.06 -10.27
C ASP A 388 -1.47 10.52 -10.36
N LEU A 389 -1.18 9.80 -9.28
CA LEU A 389 -1.18 8.34 -9.27
C LEU A 389 -2.59 7.74 -9.21
N VAL A 390 -3.61 8.54 -8.90
CA VAL A 390 -5.00 8.06 -8.85
C VAL A 390 -5.51 7.64 -10.22
N ASP A 391 -6.37 6.63 -10.25
CA ASP A 391 -6.90 5.99 -11.47
C ASP A 391 -5.82 5.42 -12.41
N SER A 392 -4.57 5.28 -11.93
CA SER A 392 -3.49 4.67 -12.70
C SER A 392 -3.73 3.17 -12.88
N CYS A 393 -4.21 2.45 -11.87
CA CYS A 393 -4.44 1.01 -11.91
C CYS A 393 -5.92 0.63 -11.77
N LYS A 394 -6.30 -0.49 -12.38
CA LYS A 394 -7.64 -1.09 -12.26
C LYS A 394 -7.58 -2.42 -11.51
N PRO A 395 -8.69 -2.85 -10.87
CA PRO A 395 -8.78 -4.19 -10.31
C PRO A 395 -8.45 -5.26 -11.36
N GLY A 396 -7.48 -6.10 -11.07
CA GLY A 396 -6.92 -7.12 -11.95
C GLY A 396 -5.65 -6.75 -12.68
N ASP A 397 -5.20 -5.49 -12.63
CA ASP A 397 -3.91 -5.12 -13.18
C ASP A 397 -2.77 -5.68 -12.30
N GLU A 398 -1.76 -6.28 -12.92
CA GLU A 398 -0.50 -6.61 -12.26
C GLU A 398 0.40 -5.39 -12.27
N ILE A 399 0.84 -4.98 -11.08
CA ILE A 399 1.62 -3.77 -10.88
C ILE A 399 2.92 -4.08 -10.14
N GLU A 400 3.93 -3.29 -10.44
CA GLU A 400 5.05 -3.05 -9.56
C GLU A 400 4.87 -1.70 -8.88
N LEU A 401 4.89 -1.73 -7.56
CA LEU A 401 4.70 -0.58 -6.72
C LEU A 401 6.00 -0.29 -5.98
N THR A 402 6.54 0.89 -6.24
CA THR A 402 7.61 1.48 -5.44
C THR A 402 6.99 2.48 -4.49
N GLY A 403 7.24 2.33 -3.19
CA GLY A 403 6.58 3.15 -2.18
C GLY A 403 7.22 3.04 -0.82
N ILE A 404 6.77 3.89 0.10
CA ILE A 404 7.28 3.93 1.47
C ILE A 404 6.41 3.01 2.32
N TYR A 405 7.02 2.05 3.00
CA TYR A 405 6.28 1.16 3.90
C TYR A 405 6.01 1.89 5.22
N HIS A 406 4.79 2.36 5.42
CA HIS A 406 4.43 3.19 6.54
C HIS A 406 3.53 2.45 7.53
N ASN A 407 3.55 2.87 8.80
CA ASN A 407 2.65 2.37 9.83
C ASN A 407 1.74 3.47 10.35
N ASN A 408 0.52 3.09 10.71
CA ASN A 408 -0.43 3.95 11.38
C ASN A 408 -0.95 3.27 12.65
N TYR A 409 -1.19 4.10 13.67
CA TYR A 409 -1.82 3.64 14.89
C TYR A 409 -3.33 3.53 14.67
N ASP A 410 -3.86 2.32 14.81
CA ASP A 410 -5.29 2.07 14.79
C ASP A 410 -5.73 1.57 16.16
N GLY A 411 -6.55 2.38 16.85
CA GLY A 411 -7.07 2.03 18.16
C GLY A 411 -7.97 0.79 18.15
N SER A 412 -8.61 0.47 17.02
CA SER A 412 -9.52 -0.67 16.91
C SER A 412 -8.78 -2.02 16.92
N LEU A 413 -7.61 -2.08 16.28
CA LEU A 413 -6.78 -3.28 16.25
C LEU A 413 -6.20 -3.62 17.62
N ASN A 414 -5.92 -2.60 18.44
CA ASN A 414 -5.41 -2.80 19.80
C ASN A 414 -6.47 -3.49 20.70
N THR A 415 -7.73 -3.06 20.61
CA THR A 415 -8.83 -3.68 21.38
C THR A 415 -9.12 -5.12 20.95
N ALA A 416 -8.99 -5.43 19.65
CA ALA A 416 -9.27 -6.77 19.15
C ALA A 416 -8.16 -7.79 19.45
N ASN A 417 -6.90 -7.36 19.41
CA ASN A 417 -5.76 -8.26 19.56
C ASN A 417 -5.24 -8.35 21.00
N GLY A 418 -5.54 -7.37 21.87
CA GLY A 418 -5.06 -7.34 23.26
C GLY A 418 -3.60 -6.89 23.42
N PHE A 419 -2.95 -6.52 22.32
CA PHE A 419 -1.60 -5.94 22.28
C PHE A 419 -1.55 -4.77 21.27
N PRO A 420 -0.66 -3.78 21.45
CA PRO A 420 -0.58 -2.62 20.57
C PRO A 420 -0.08 -3.02 19.17
N VAL A 421 -1.03 -3.26 18.27
CA VAL A 421 -0.77 -3.55 16.86
C VAL A 421 -0.93 -2.29 16.02
N PHE A 422 0.11 -1.97 15.25
CA PHE A 422 0.03 -0.93 14.22
C PHE A 422 -0.47 -1.55 12.91
N ALA A 423 -1.38 -0.85 12.23
CA ALA A 423 -1.68 -1.16 10.85
C ALA A 423 -0.54 -0.67 9.97
N THR A 424 -0.37 -1.32 8.81
CA THR A 424 0.72 -1.03 7.88
C THR A 424 0.13 -0.73 6.52
N VAL A 425 0.60 0.33 5.88
CA VAL A 425 0.11 0.81 4.59
C VAL A 425 1.30 1.23 3.74
N ILE A 426 1.24 0.99 2.42
CA ILE A 426 2.28 1.40 1.51
C ILE A 426 1.89 2.74 0.88
N LEU A 427 2.69 3.79 1.06
CA LEU A 427 2.50 5.06 0.38
C LEU A 427 3.15 4.96 -0.98
N ALA A 428 2.36 4.88 -2.05
CA ALA A 428 2.89 4.70 -3.39
C ALA A 428 3.65 5.95 -3.84
N ASN A 429 4.90 5.76 -4.26
CA ASN A 429 5.64 6.78 -4.98
C ASN A 429 5.55 6.56 -6.48
N HIS A 430 5.75 5.33 -6.97
CA HIS A 430 5.72 5.04 -8.40
C HIS A 430 4.99 3.71 -8.66
N ILE A 431 4.14 3.71 -9.68
CA ILE A 431 3.45 2.51 -10.16
C ILE A 431 3.88 2.27 -11.61
N ALA A 432 4.44 1.09 -11.85
CA ALA A 432 4.67 0.56 -13.18
C ALA A 432 3.74 -0.62 -13.41
N LYS A 433 2.92 -0.57 -14.46
CA LYS A 433 2.10 -1.73 -14.82
C LYS A 433 2.97 -2.78 -15.51
N LYS A 434 2.86 -4.04 -15.08
CA LYS A 434 3.41 -5.18 -15.82
C LYS A 434 2.49 -5.53 -16.98
N ASP A 435 2.32 -4.60 -17.91
CA ASP A 435 1.67 -4.90 -19.17
C ASP A 435 2.69 -5.53 -20.12
N ASN A 436 2.26 -6.51 -20.93
CA ASN A 436 3.08 -7.09 -22.01
C ASN A 436 3.71 -6.03 -22.94
N LYS A 437 3.18 -4.80 -22.98
CA LYS A 437 3.75 -3.68 -23.75
C LYS A 437 5.09 -3.17 -23.18
N LEU A 438 5.26 -3.21 -21.86
CA LEU A 438 6.53 -2.86 -21.20
C LEU A 438 7.55 -3.99 -21.34
N ALA A 439 7.12 -5.26 -21.28
CA ALA A 439 7.98 -6.40 -21.55
C ALA A 439 8.56 -6.41 -22.99
N VAL A 440 7.82 -5.84 -23.96
CA VAL A 440 8.33 -5.61 -25.33
C VAL A 440 9.39 -4.50 -25.38
N GLY A 441 9.36 -3.54 -24.45
CA GLY A 441 10.37 -2.48 -24.33
C GLY A 441 11.66 -2.92 -23.65
N GLU A 442 11.62 -3.96 -22.81
CA GLU A 442 12.81 -4.55 -22.17
C GLU A 442 13.59 -5.51 -23.10
N LEU A 443 12.99 -5.92 -24.22
CA LEU A 443 13.66 -6.77 -25.20
C LEU A 443 14.82 -6.03 -25.84
N THR A 444 16.01 -6.61 -25.77
CA THR A 444 17.21 -6.02 -26.37
C THR A 444 17.13 -6.07 -27.90
N ASP A 445 17.85 -5.17 -28.55
CA ASP A 445 17.99 -5.17 -30.02
C ASP A 445 18.57 -6.51 -30.54
N GLU A 446 19.31 -7.24 -29.71
CA GLU A 446 19.83 -8.57 -30.04
C GLU A 446 18.73 -9.63 -30.03
N ASP A 447 17.90 -9.63 -28.99
CA ASP A 447 16.75 -10.54 -28.89
C ASP A 447 15.77 -10.32 -30.05
N VAL A 448 15.52 -9.05 -30.41
CA VAL A 448 14.70 -8.69 -31.56
C VAL A 448 15.31 -9.26 -32.85
N LYS A 449 16.63 -9.18 -33.03
CA LYS A 449 17.30 -9.79 -34.21
C LYS A 449 17.16 -11.30 -34.23
N VAL A 450 17.25 -11.97 -33.09
CA VAL A 450 17.06 -13.43 -32.98
C VAL A 450 15.63 -13.81 -33.37
N ILE A 451 14.62 -13.07 -32.87
CA ILE A 451 13.21 -13.28 -33.22
C ILE A 451 12.98 -13.06 -34.72
N VAL A 452 13.56 -12.00 -35.30
CA VAL A 452 13.48 -11.72 -36.74
C VAL A 452 14.22 -12.80 -37.56
N GLY A 453 15.30 -13.37 -37.04
CA GLY A 453 15.99 -14.51 -37.66
C GLY A 453 15.11 -15.76 -37.69
N LEU A 454 14.56 -16.13 -36.53
CA LEU A 454 13.71 -17.32 -36.37
C LEU A 454 12.37 -17.21 -37.10
N SER A 455 11.78 -16.01 -37.16
CA SER A 455 10.51 -15.79 -37.87
C SER A 455 10.59 -16.02 -39.38
N LYS A 456 11.79 -16.02 -39.96
CA LYS A 456 12.01 -16.31 -41.39
C LYS A 456 12.12 -17.80 -41.69
N ASP A 457 12.23 -18.65 -40.69
CA ASP A 457 12.25 -20.11 -40.89
C ASP A 457 10.88 -20.61 -41.35
N GLU A 458 10.84 -21.31 -42.49
CA GLU A 458 9.59 -21.84 -43.06
C GLU A 458 8.91 -22.88 -42.14
N GLN A 459 9.68 -23.56 -41.27
CA GLN A 459 9.17 -24.56 -40.31
C GLN A 459 8.95 -24.03 -38.89
N ILE A 460 8.87 -22.72 -38.69
CA ILE A 460 8.72 -22.13 -37.34
C ILE A 460 7.45 -22.61 -36.63
N GLY A 461 6.36 -22.84 -37.37
CA GLY A 461 5.09 -23.32 -36.80
C GLY A 461 5.23 -24.69 -36.13
N GLU A 462 5.88 -25.65 -36.79
CA GLU A 462 6.11 -26.99 -36.23
C GLU A 462 7.02 -26.93 -35.00
N LYS A 463 8.06 -26.07 -35.03
CA LYS A 463 8.95 -25.86 -33.87
C LYS A 463 8.18 -25.32 -32.66
N ILE A 464 7.27 -24.37 -32.87
CA ILE A 464 6.42 -23.82 -31.81
C ILE A 464 5.48 -24.89 -31.26
N PHE A 465 4.82 -25.67 -32.11
CA PHE A 465 3.90 -26.73 -31.65
C PHE A 465 4.63 -27.81 -30.84
N ALA A 466 5.84 -28.19 -31.27
CA ALA A 466 6.68 -29.13 -30.53
C ALA A 466 7.17 -28.57 -29.18
N SER A 467 7.28 -27.24 -29.03
CA SER A 467 7.69 -26.59 -27.79
C SER A 467 6.61 -26.59 -26.70
N ILE A 468 5.34 -26.74 -27.08
CA ILE A 468 4.20 -26.72 -26.16
C ILE A 468 4.00 -28.10 -25.52
N ALA A 469 4.01 -28.11 -24.18
CA ALA A 469 3.88 -29.31 -23.35
C ALA A 469 4.80 -30.46 -23.81
N PRO A 470 6.14 -30.29 -23.73
CA PRO A 470 7.11 -31.29 -24.19
C PRO A 470 7.06 -32.59 -23.38
N SER A 471 6.49 -32.55 -22.17
CA SER A 471 6.32 -33.72 -21.30
C SER A 471 5.23 -34.69 -21.76
N ILE A 472 4.31 -34.25 -22.62
CA ILE A 472 3.19 -35.07 -23.11
C ILE A 472 3.53 -35.56 -24.51
N TYR A 473 3.56 -36.88 -24.67
CA TYR A 473 3.80 -37.51 -25.96
C TYR A 473 2.53 -37.48 -26.85
N GLY A 474 2.71 -37.17 -28.13
CA GLY A 474 1.63 -37.12 -29.11
C GLY A 474 0.72 -35.89 -28.96
N HIS A 475 -0.56 -36.06 -29.32
CA HIS A 475 -1.60 -35.01 -29.30
C HIS A 475 -1.21 -33.72 -30.03
N GLU A 476 -0.58 -33.84 -31.20
CA GLU A 476 -0.11 -32.70 -32.00
C GLU A 476 -1.23 -31.73 -32.39
N ASP A 477 -2.43 -32.24 -32.67
CA ASP A 477 -3.59 -31.40 -32.98
C ASP A 477 -4.04 -30.55 -31.79
N ILE A 478 -4.00 -31.10 -30.58
CA ILE A 478 -4.35 -30.38 -29.34
C ILE A 478 -3.28 -29.32 -29.06
N LYS A 479 -1.99 -29.68 -29.17
CA LYS A 479 -0.88 -28.75 -29.00
C LYS A 479 -0.96 -27.60 -29.99
N ARG A 480 -1.27 -27.88 -31.25
CA ARG A 480 -1.50 -26.86 -32.29
C ARG A 480 -2.68 -25.96 -31.94
N GLY A 481 -3.80 -26.51 -31.50
CA GLY A 481 -4.97 -25.73 -31.08
C GLY A 481 -4.65 -24.80 -29.90
N LEU A 482 -3.95 -25.31 -28.88
CA LEU A 482 -3.52 -24.54 -27.71
C LEU A 482 -2.51 -23.46 -28.08
N ALA A 483 -1.57 -23.75 -29.01
CA ALA A 483 -0.63 -22.76 -29.53
C ALA A 483 -1.36 -21.56 -30.13
N LEU A 484 -2.30 -21.85 -31.04
CA LEU A 484 -3.08 -20.82 -31.73
C LEU A 484 -3.92 -20.00 -30.74
N ALA A 485 -4.45 -20.63 -29.69
CA ALA A 485 -5.18 -19.95 -28.64
C ALA A 485 -4.29 -19.05 -27.78
N LEU A 486 -3.05 -19.45 -27.48
CA LEU A 486 -2.10 -18.65 -26.70
C LEU A 486 -1.62 -17.39 -27.42
N PHE A 487 -1.35 -17.49 -28.73
CA PHE A 487 -1.03 -16.30 -29.52
C PHE A 487 -2.26 -15.41 -29.74
N GLY A 488 -3.46 -16.00 -29.76
CA GLY A 488 -4.71 -15.32 -30.00
C GLY A 488 -4.86 -14.80 -31.42
N GLY A 489 -5.99 -14.16 -31.70
CA GLY A 489 -6.27 -13.47 -32.95
C GLY A 489 -6.39 -11.96 -32.76
N GLU A 490 -6.45 -11.23 -33.87
CA GLU A 490 -6.65 -9.78 -33.85
C GLU A 490 -8.14 -9.44 -33.71
N PRO A 491 -8.56 -8.69 -32.67
CA PRO A 491 -9.94 -8.24 -32.55
C PRO A 491 -10.23 -7.17 -33.61
N LYS A 492 -11.31 -7.36 -34.37
CA LYS A 492 -11.69 -6.44 -35.45
C LYS A 492 -12.90 -5.61 -35.04
N ASN A 493 -12.92 -4.34 -35.42
CA ASN A 493 -14.09 -3.49 -35.25
C ASN A 493 -14.53 -2.89 -36.60
N PRO A 494 -15.22 -3.68 -37.46
CA PRO A 494 -15.70 -3.19 -38.75
C PRO A 494 -16.65 -2.00 -38.56
N GLY A 495 -16.20 -0.81 -38.99
CA GLY A 495 -17.03 0.40 -39.02
C GLY A 495 -17.54 0.91 -37.66
N GLY A 496 -16.93 0.48 -36.55
CA GLY A 496 -17.24 0.99 -35.20
C GLY A 496 -18.56 0.52 -34.57
N LYS A 497 -19.35 -0.31 -35.28
CA LYS A 497 -20.68 -0.74 -34.82
C LYS A 497 -20.67 -2.07 -34.07
N HIS A 498 -19.81 -3.00 -34.48
CA HIS A 498 -19.75 -4.33 -33.88
C HIS A 498 -18.29 -4.73 -33.70
N LYS A 499 -17.89 -4.95 -32.45
CA LYS A 499 -16.57 -5.51 -32.13
C LYS A 499 -16.65 -7.02 -32.28
N VAL A 500 -15.84 -7.58 -33.17
CA VAL A 500 -15.67 -9.02 -33.37
C VAL A 500 -14.50 -9.48 -32.52
N ARG A 501 -14.70 -10.54 -31.72
CA ARG A 501 -13.66 -11.10 -30.85
C ARG A 501 -12.46 -11.63 -31.65
N GLY A 502 -11.27 -11.42 -31.11
CA GLY A 502 -10.02 -12.03 -31.59
C GLY A 502 -9.62 -13.27 -30.79
N ASP A 503 -10.15 -13.43 -29.58
CA ASP A 503 -9.77 -14.50 -28.65
C ASP A 503 -10.40 -15.85 -29.04
N ILE A 504 -9.61 -16.92 -28.91
CA ILE A 504 -9.98 -18.28 -29.35
C ILE A 504 -10.23 -19.14 -28.12
N ASN A 505 -11.49 -19.44 -27.84
CA ASN A 505 -11.84 -20.34 -26.75
C ASN A 505 -11.61 -21.81 -27.15
N VAL A 506 -11.02 -22.60 -26.26
CA VAL A 506 -10.70 -24.02 -26.49
C VAL A 506 -11.36 -24.88 -25.42
N LEU A 507 -12.00 -25.97 -25.85
CA LEU A 507 -12.57 -26.98 -24.96
C LEU A 507 -11.90 -28.33 -25.21
N LEU A 508 -11.25 -28.87 -24.19
CA LEU A 508 -10.66 -30.21 -24.18
C LEU A 508 -11.65 -31.19 -23.56
N CYS A 509 -12.35 -31.96 -24.39
CA CYS A 509 -13.23 -33.02 -23.96
C CYS A 509 -12.60 -34.38 -24.28
N GLY A 510 -12.60 -35.31 -23.32
CA GLY A 510 -12.05 -36.65 -23.50
C GLY A 510 -12.14 -37.49 -22.25
N ASP A 511 -11.72 -38.75 -22.31
CA ASP A 511 -11.78 -39.66 -21.17
C ASP A 511 -10.89 -39.20 -20.00
N PRO A 512 -11.22 -39.57 -18.75
CA PRO A 512 -10.33 -39.33 -17.61
C PRO A 512 -8.97 -40.02 -17.84
N GLY A 513 -7.88 -39.38 -17.40
CA GLY A 513 -6.52 -39.92 -17.53
C GLY A 513 -5.77 -39.53 -18.83
N THR A 514 -6.37 -38.72 -19.71
CA THR A 514 -5.76 -38.25 -20.98
C THR A 514 -4.86 -37.00 -20.84
N ALA A 515 -4.27 -36.78 -19.65
CA ALA A 515 -3.38 -35.64 -19.36
C ALA A 515 -3.97 -34.23 -19.59
N LYS A 516 -5.29 -34.06 -19.74
CA LYS A 516 -5.96 -32.75 -19.94
C LYS A 516 -5.58 -31.69 -18.90
N SER A 517 -5.64 -32.03 -17.61
CA SER A 517 -5.25 -31.11 -16.53
C SER A 517 -3.76 -30.75 -16.57
N GLN A 518 -2.90 -31.61 -17.12
CA GLN A 518 -1.47 -31.30 -17.30
C GLN A 518 -1.25 -30.28 -18.42
N PHE A 519 -2.04 -30.32 -19.50
CA PHE A 519 -2.02 -29.26 -20.51
C PHE A 519 -2.38 -27.89 -19.91
N LEU A 520 -3.43 -27.82 -19.08
CA LEU A 520 -3.81 -26.58 -18.41
C LEU A 520 -2.67 -26.05 -17.51
N LYS A 521 -2.07 -26.91 -16.67
CA LYS A 521 -0.95 -26.53 -15.80
C LYS A 521 0.29 -26.08 -16.57
N TYR A 522 0.52 -26.61 -17.77
CA TYR A 522 1.60 -26.14 -18.63
C TYR A 522 1.30 -24.73 -19.15
N ILE A 523 0.07 -24.49 -19.62
CA ILE A 523 -0.36 -23.17 -20.12
C ILE A 523 -0.31 -22.12 -19.01
N GLU A 524 -0.68 -22.50 -17.78
CA GLU A 524 -0.61 -21.63 -16.60
C GLU A 524 0.80 -21.07 -16.40
N LYS A 525 1.82 -21.90 -16.62
CA LYS A 525 3.23 -21.50 -16.49
C LYS A 525 3.79 -20.79 -17.72
N ALA A 526 3.25 -21.11 -18.90
CA ALA A 526 3.74 -20.57 -20.17
C ALA A 526 3.17 -19.18 -20.47
N SER A 527 1.94 -18.89 -20.03
CA SER A 527 1.30 -17.59 -20.21
C SER A 527 1.80 -16.57 -19.18
N SER A 528 1.97 -15.31 -19.60
CA SER A 528 2.33 -14.21 -18.68
C SER A 528 1.20 -13.86 -17.71
N ARG A 529 -0.05 -14.06 -18.13
CA ARG A 529 -1.25 -13.82 -17.32
C ARG A 529 -2.19 -15.01 -17.48
N ALA A 530 -2.19 -15.89 -16.48
CA ALA A 530 -3.10 -17.03 -16.42
C ALA A 530 -3.71 -17.18 -15.04
N ILE A 531 -4.98 -17.57 -15.02
CA ILE A 531 -5.70 -17.87 -13.79
C ILE A 531 -6.27 -19.26 -13.91
N PHE A 532 -5.90 -20.12 -12.97
CA PHE A 532 -6.39 -21.48 -12.87
C PHE A 532 -7.56 -21.55 -11.90
N THR A 533 -8.67 -22.09 -12.35
CA THR A 533 -9.85 -22.35 -11.54
C THR A 533 -10.42 -23.74 -11.84
N THR A 534 -11.07 -24.34 -10.85
CA THR A 534 -11.77 -25.61 -10.99
C THR A 534 -13.28 -25.36 -11.05
N GLY A 535 -14.01 -26.11 -11.88
CA GLY A 535 -15.44 -25.95 -12.08
C GLY A 535 -16.27 -26.05 -10.80
N GLN A 536 -15.80 -26.79 -9.78
CA GLN A 536 -16.47 -26.88 -8.49
C GLN A 536 -16.17 -25.67 -7.57
N GLY A 537 -14.99 -25.07 -7.70
CA GLY A 537 -14.59 -23.86 -6.95
C GLY A 537 -14.95 -22.55 -7.65
N ALA A 538 -15.33 -22.63 -8.92
CA ALA A 538 -15.65 -21.51 -9.79
C ALA A 538 -17.13 -21.09 -9.63
N SER A 539 -17.43 -20.37 -8.55
CA SER A 539 -18.74 -19.74 -8.40
C SER A 539 -18.90 -18.55 -9.38
N ALA A 540 -20.13 -18.25 -9.80
CA ALA A 540 -20.47 -17.11 -10.66
C ALA A 540 -19.90 -15.80 -10.11
N VAL A 541 -19.97 -15.66 -8.77
CA VAL A 541 -19.48 -14.52 -8.00
C VAL A 541 -17.96 -14.43 -8.05
N GLY A 542 -17.26 -15.56 -7.91
CA GLY A 542 -15.80 -15.64 -7.96
C GLY A 542 -15.23 -15.57 -9.38
N LEU A 543 -15.99 -15.96 -10.40
CA LEU A 543 -15.58 -15.87 -11.81
C LEU A 543 -15.73 -14.45 -12.37
N THR A 544 -16.81 -13.75 -11.99
CA THR A 544 -17.14 -12.45 -12.57
C THR A 544 -16.52 -11.32 -11.77
N ALA A 545 -17.30 -10.63 -10.95
CA ALA A 545 -16.84 -9.70 -9.93
C ALA A 545 -17.98 -9.53 -8.93
N TYR A 546 -17.62 -9.21 -7.69
CA TYR A 546 -18.58 -9.06 -6.62
C TYR A 546 -18.34 -7.77 -5.85
N VAL A 547 -19.39 -7.32 -5.18
CA VAL A 547 -19.35 -6.10 -4.40
C VAL A 547 -19.24 -6.50 -2.94
N GLN A 548 -18.14 -6.11 -2.31
CA GLN A 548 -17.89 -6.31 -0.88
C GLN A 548 -17.87 -4.96 -0.17
N ARG A 549 -18.43 -4.90 1.04
CA ARG A 549 -18.29 -3.72 1.88
C ARG A 549 -16.90 -3.70 2.51
N HIS A 550 -16.12 -2.66 2.24
CA HIS A 550 -14.79 -2.52 2.81
C HIS A 550 -14.88 -2.41 4.34
N PRO A 551 -14.07 -3.16 5.11
CA PRO A 551 -14.20 -3.21 6.57
C PRO A 551 -13.93 -1.85 7.24
N VAL A 552 -12.95 -1.09 6.73
CA VAL A 552 -12.54 0.21 7.29
C VAL A 552 -13.43 1.37 6.82
N SER A 553 -13.47 1.65 5.51
CA SER A 553 -14.26 2.77 4.96
C SER A 553 -15.77 2.53 4.98
N LYS A 554 -16.22 1.29 5.23
CA LYS A 554 -17.64 0.89 5.19
C LYS A 554 -18.34 1.19 3.86
N GLU A 555 -17.58 1.46 2.81
CA GLU A 555 -18.09 1.71 1.46
C GLU A 555 -18.21 0.40 0.68
N TRP A 556 -19.03 0.40 -0.37
CA TRP A 556 -19.10 -0.72 -1.30
C TRP A 556 -17.91 -0.65 -2.26
N THR A 557 -17.01 -1.61 -2.15
CA THR A 557 -15.89 -1.80 -3.07
C THR A 557 -16.16 -2.95 -4.01
N LEU A 558 -15.75 -2.81 -5.26
CA LEU A 558 -15.84 -3.87 -6.25
C LEU A 558 -14.55 -4.71 -6.22
N GLU A 559 -14.69 -6.02 -6.08
CA GLU A 559 -13.59 -6.97 -6.17
C GLU A 559 -13.67 -7.73 -7.49
N ALA A 560 -12.54 -7.81 -8.19
CA ALA A 560 -12.42 -8.50 -9.46
C ALA A 560 -12.43 -10.03 -9.25
N GLY A 561 -13.29 -10.74 -9.99
CA GLY A 561 -13.25 -12.19 -10.08
C GLY A 561 -12.28 -12.69 -11.15
N ALA A 562 -12.14 -14.01 -11.27
CA ALA A 562 -11.11 -14.66 -12.08
C ALA A 562 -11.08 -14.20 -13.56
N LEU A 563 -12.22 -13.95 -14.20
CA LEU A 563 -12.25 -13.51 -15.60
C LEU A 563 -11.76 -12.08 -15.80
N VAL A 564 -12.05 -11.19 -14.84
CA VAL A 564 -11.56 -9.80 -14.87
C VAL A 564 -10.08 -9.76 -14.55
N LEU A 565 -9.65 -10.56 -13.57
CA LEU A 565 -8.25 -10.74 -13.23
C LEU A 565 -7.45 -11.35 -14.41
N ALA A 566 -8.09 -12.08 -15.33
CA ALA A 566 -7.46 -12.67 -16.52
C ALA A 566 -7.58 -11.81 -17.81
N ASP A 567 -7.96 -10.52 -17.74
CA ASP A 567 -8.06 -9.66 -18.93
C ASP A 567 -6.73 -9.60 -19.72
N ARG A 568 -6.81 -9.74 -21.05
CA ARG A 568 -5.67 -9.91 -21.98
C ARG A 568 -4.76 -11.11 -21.67
N GLY A 569 -5.26 -12.08 -20.94
CA GLY A 569 -4.58 -13.33 -20.63
C GLY A 569 -5.44 -14.55 -20.92
N VAL A 570 -5.19 -15.62 -20.17
CA VAL A 570 -5.86 -16.91 -20.33
C VAL A 570 -6.56 -17.30 -19.03
N CYS A 571 -7.83 -17.67 -19.12
CA CYS A 571 -8.58 -18.26 -18.01
C CYS A 571 -8.66 -19.77 -18.21
N LEU A 572 -8.11 -20.53 -17.27
CA LEU A 572 -8.03 -21.99 -17.33
C LEU A 572 -9.08 -22.58 -16.39
N ILE A 573 -10.00 -23.37 -16.94
CA ILE A 573 -11.08 -23.99 -16.17
C ILE A 573 -10.95 -25.53 -16.26
N ASP A 574 -10.61 -26.18 -15.16
CA ASP A 574 -10.65 -27.64 -15.08
C ASP A 574 -12.02 -28.14 -14.60
N GLU A 575 -12.40 -29.37 -14.95
CA GLU A 575 -13.68 -29.99 -14.58
C GLU A 575 -14.92 -29.13 -14.91
N PHE A 576 -14.96 -28.58 -16.13
CA PHE A 576 -16.05 -27.73 -16.61
C PHE A 576 -17.44 -28.42 -16.60
N ASP A 577 -17.45 -29.75 -16.68
CA ASP A 577 -18.65 -30.58 -16.56
C ASP A 577 -19.31 -30.49 -15.18
N LYS A 578 -18.55 -30.24 -14.12
CA LYS A 578 -19.04 -30.14 -12.73
C LYS A 578 -19.53 -28.75 -12.32
N MET A 579 -19.48 -27.78 -13.23
CA MET A 579 -19.99 -26.43 -12.97
C MET A 579 -21.51 -26.40 -12.83
N ASN A 580 -22.01 -25.56 -11.91
CA ASN A 580 -23.44 -25.28 -11.81
C ASN A 580 -23.94 -24.48 -13.02
N ASP A 581 -25.20 -24.65 -13.38
CA ASP A 581 -25.79 -23.93 -14.52
C ASP A 581 -25.85 -22.41 -14.31
N GLN A 582 -25.99 -21.94 -13.07
CA GLN A 582 -25.93 -20.50 -12.76
C GLN A 582 -24.55 -19.90 -13.08
N ASP A 583 -23.48 -20.66 -12.83
CA ASP A 583 -22.10 -20.24 -13.10
C ASP A 583 -21.82 -20.24 -14.61
N ARG A 584 -22.39 -21.22 -15.34
CA ARG A 584 -22.32 -21.29 -16.81
C ARG A 584 -22.96 -20.08 -17.50
N THR A 585 -24.15 -19.65 -17.05
CA THR A 585 -24.82 -18.48 -17.64
C THR A 585 -23.99 -17.19 -17.51
N SER A 586 -23.25 -17.06 -16.40
CA SER A 586 -22.42 -15.90 -16.12
C SER A 586 -21.20 -15.82 -17.05
N ILE A 587 -20.68 -16.96 -17.50
CA ILE A 587 -19.54 -17.02 -18.43
C ILE A 587 -19.95 -16.61 -19.86
N HIS A 588 -21.20 -16.85 -20.27
CA HIS A 588 -21.65 -16.57 -21.64
C HIS A 588 -21.54 -15.08 -22.03
N GLU A 589 -21.79 -14.17 -21.09
CA GLU A 589 -21.59 -12.73 -21.31
C GLU A 589 -20.12 -12.41 -21.61
N ALA A 590 -19.21 -12.93 -20.77
CA ALA A 590 -17.77 -12.71 -20.93
C ALA A 590 -17.21 -13.34 -22.22
N MET A 591 -17.68 -14.52 -22.63
CA MET A 591 -17.19 -15.22 -23.84
C MET A 591 -17.51 -14.50 -25.15
N GLU A 592 -18.66 -13.82 -25.21
CA GLU A 592 -19.13 -13.18 -26.44
C GLU A 592 -18.86 -11.68 -26.45
N GLN A 593 -19.19 -10.97 -25.36
CA GLN A 593 -19.05 -9.52 -25.29
C GLN A 593 -17.68 -9.08 -24.77
N GLN A 594 -16.93 -9.98 -24.11
CA GLN A 594 -15.65 -9.68 -23.46
C GLN A 594 -15.73 -8.54 -22.44
N SER A 595 -16.91 -8.38 -21.85
CA SER A 595 -17.23 -7.41 -20.83
C SER A 595 -18.20 -8.03 -19.84
N ILE A 596 -18.11 -7.62 -18.59
CA ILE A 596 -19.00 -8.04 -17.51
C ILE A 596 -19.69 -6.78 -16.98
N SER A 597 -21.01 -6.75 -17.05
CA SER A 597 -21.82 -5.67 -16.51
C SER A 597 -22.28 -5.97 -15.09
N ILE A 598 -22.02 -5.04 -14.15
CA ILE A 598 -22.40 -5.18 -12.75
C ILE A 598 -23.26 -3.99 -12.34
N SER A 599 -24.47 -4.31 -11.88
CA SER A 599 -25.42 -3.35 -11.31
C SER A 599 -25.89 -3.85 -9.94
N LYS A 600 -25.04 -3.73 -8.92
CA LYS A 600 -25.31 -4.18 -7.55
C LYS A 600 -24.91 -3.12 -6.53
N ALA A 601 -25.67 -3.01 -5.43
CA ALA A 601 -25.39 -2.11 -4.31
C ALA A 601 -25.12 -0.63 -4.70
N GLY A 602 -25.81 -0.12 -5.73
CA GLY A 602 -25.66 1.26 -6.23
C GLY A 602 -24.46 1.47 -7.15
N ILE A 603 -23.63 0.45 -7.39
CA ILE A 603 -22.53 0.48 -8.35
C ILE A 603 -23.04 -0.06 -9.68
N VAL A 604 -23.08 0.80 -10.69
CA VAL A 604 -23.37 0.44 -12.08
C VAL A 604 -22.09 0.64 -12.89
N THR A 605 -21.36 -0.44 -13.13
CA THR A 605 -20.08 -0.41 -13.85
C THR A 605 -19.97 -1.57 -14.82
N SER A 606 -19.16 -1.40 -15.85
CA SER A 606 -18.81 -2.48 -16.79
C SER A 606 -17.30 -2.69 -16.74
N LEU A 607 -16.91 -3.94 -16.49
CA LEU A 607 -15.51 -4.37 -16.44
C LEU A 607 -15.16 -5.07 -17.74
N GLN A 608 -13.91 -4.92 -18.19
CA GLN A 608 -13.41 -5.65 -19.35
C GLN A 608 -12.93 -7.04 -18.91
N ALA A 609 -13.27 -8.05 -19.70
CA ALA A 609 -12.88 -9.45 -19.47
C ALA A 609 -12.47 -10.09 -20.81
N ARG A 610 -11.49 -9.49 -21.50
CA ARG A 610 -10.97 -10.00 -22.77
C ARG A 610 -9.98 -11.12 -22.49
N CYS A 611 -10.48 -12.30 -22.18
CA CYS A 611 -9.66 -13.45 -21.89
C CYS A 611 -9.95 -14.58 -22.87
N THR A 612 -8.93 -15.36 -23.17
CA THR A 612 -9.09 -16.64 -23.84
C THR A 612 -9.45 -17.69 -22.78
N ILE A 613 -10.57 -18.39 -22.96
CA ILE A 613 -10.98 -19.46 -22.04
C ILE A 613 -10.49 -20.80 -22.58
N VAL A 614 -9.70 -21.51 -21.79
CA VAL A 614 -9.31 -22.90 -22.05
C VAL A 614 -9.93 -23.77 -20.98
N ALA A 615 -10.89 -24.60 -21.38
CA ALA A 615 -11.63 -25.46 -20.47
C ALA A 615 -11.28 -26.94 -20.72
N ALA A 616 -11.25 -27.74 -19.65
CA ALA A 616 -11.22 -29.19 -19.72
C ALA A 616 -12.51 -29.77 -19.14
N ALA A 617 -13.10 -30.74 -19.84
CA ALA A 617 -14.33 -31.41 -19.44
C ALA A 617 -14.21 -32.92 -19.65
N ASN A 618 -14.98 -33.68 -18.87
CA ASN A 618 -15.19 -35.11 -19.11
C ASN A 618 -16.53 -35.34 -19.82
N PRO A 619 -16.61 -36.28 -20.78
CA PRO A 619 -17.88 -36.69 -21.35
C PRO A 619 -18.72 -37.40 -20.28
N ILE A 620 -20.04 -37.32 -20.42
CA ILE A 620 -20.98 -38.04 -19.56
C ILE A 620 -20.84 -39.54 -19.90
N GLY A 621 -20.43 -40.34 -18.91
CA GLY A 621 -20.19 -41.78 -19.04
C GLY A 621 -20.57 -42.52 -17.77
#